data_AF-A0A0M9A2V2-F1
#
_entry.id   AF-A0A0M9A2V2-F1
#
_cell.length_a   1.000
_cell.length_b   1.000
_cell.length_c   1.000
_cell.angle_alpha   90.00
_cell.angle_beta   90.00
_cell.angle_gamma   90.00
#
_symmetry.space_group_name_H-M   'P 1'
#
loop_
_entity.id
_entity.type
_entity.pdbx_description
1 polymer ?
#
loop_
_entity_poly.entity_id
_entity_poly.type
_entity_poly.pdbx_seq_one_letter_code
_entity_poly.pdbx_strand_id
1 'polypeptide(L)'
;MIPWRGRLKFRQYIPIKSHKCGIKLFKLCCTEGYTWSAKIYAGRDTSEIRQVGIAEGVCIELADKLLNERKNQQGKPIKRMCVLCYQKKRQIFERQEARKNVKETTTYCQNRPKLPQMYLNCFNKYHTT
;
A
#
# COMPACT_ATOMS: atom_id res chain seq x y z
N MET A 1 -1.78 -23.23 -4.41
CA MET A 1 -0.52 -23.87 -4.85
C MET A 1 -0.75 -24.31 -6.29
N ILE A 2 0.18 -24.03 -7.18
CA ILE A 2 0.10 -24.53 -8.55
C ILE A 2 0.72 -25.93 -8.57
N PRO A 3 -0.03 -26.98 -8.97
CA PRO A 3 0.52 -28.33 -9.08
C PRO A 3 1.64 -28.36 -10.12
N TRP A 4 2.79 -28.93 -9.76
CA TRP A 4 3.91 -29.11 -10.69
C TRP A 4 4.58 -30.45 -10.44
N ARG A 5 4.76 -31.22 -11.52
CA ARG A 5 5.40 -32.55 -11.51
C ARG A 5 6.63 -32.52 -12.43
N GLY A 6 7.69 -31.87 -11.95
CA GLY A 6 8.96 -31.75 -12.65
C GLY A 6 10.08 -31.24 -11.74
N ARG A 7 11.31 -31.23 -12.23
CA ARG A 7 12.48 -30.71 -11.48
C ARG A 7 12.40 -29.18 -11.45
N LEU A 8 12.15 -28.61 -10.27
CA LEU A 8 12.14 -27.17 -10.02
C LEU A 8 12.81 -26.87 -8.69
N LYS A 9 13.77 -25.94 -8.68
CA LYS A 9 14.61 -25.66 -7.50
C LYS A 9 13.82 -25.13 -6.30
N PHE A 10 12.76 -24.36 -6.54
CA PHE A 10 11.95 -23.72 -5.49
C PHE A 10 10.57 -24.37 -5.32
N ARG A 11 10.45 -25.66 -5.62
CA ARG A 11 9.23 -26.43 -5.35
C ARG A 11 9.00 -26.52 -3.85
N GLN A 12 7.78 -26.24 -3.41
CA GLN A 12 7.40 -26.29 -2.01
C GLN A 12 6.54 -27.53 -1.72
N TYR A 13 6.79 -28.15 -0.56
CA TYR A 13 5.92 -29.13 0.06
C TYR A 13 5.07 -28.48 1.17
N ILE A 14 3.75 -28.67 1.13
CA ILE A 14 2.79 -28.21 2.15
C ILE A 14 1.79 -29.35 2.42
N PRO A 15 1.90 -30.08 3.55
CA PRO A 15 1.16 -31.33 3.78
C PRO A 15 -0.36 -31.13 3.89
N ILE A 16 -0.81 -29.95 4.34
CA ILE A 16 -2.23 -29.63 4.56
C ILE A 16 -2.99 -29.25 3.27
N LYS A 17 -2.31 -29.17 2.11
CA LYS A 17 -2.95 -28.81 0.83
C LYS A 17 -3.25 -30.07 0.02
N SER A 18 -4.36 -30.04 -0.74
CA SER A 18 -4.76 -31.12 -1.66
C SER A 18 -3.63 -31.50 -2.62
N HIS A 19 -3.05 -30.49 -3.27
CA HIS A 19 -1.76 -30.61 -3.93
C HIS A 19 -0.66 -30.30 -2.92
N LYS A 20 -0.03 -31.36 -2.41
CA LYS A 20 1.02 -31.24 -1.38
C LYS A 20 2.33 -30.68 -1.93
N CYS A 21 2.64 -30.96 -3.20
CA CYS A 21 3.88 -30.56 -3.87
C CYS A 21 3.56 -29.63 -5.06
N GLY A 22 4.23 -28.48 -5.12
CA GLY A 22 4.05 -27.57 -6.25
C GLY A 22 4.72 -26.22 -6.06
N ILE A 23 4.25 -25.23 -6.81
CA ILE A 23 4.73 -23.85 -6.73
C ILE A 23 3.83 -23.07 -5.77
N LYS A 24 4.45 -22.46 -4.75
CA LYS A 24 3.75 -21.60 -3.81
C LYS A 24 3.66 -20.18 -4.39
N LEU A 25 2.45 -19.62 -4.35
CA LEU A 25 2.15 -18.25 -4.77
C LEU A 25 1.65 -17.44 -3.58
N PHE A 26 2.06 -16.19 -3.52
CA PHE A 26 1.34 -15.14 -2.82
C PHE A 26 0.48 -14.41 -3.83
N LYS A 27 -0.78 -14.12 -3.48
CA LYS A 27 -1.69 -13.40 -4.36
C LYS A 27 -2.46 -12.36 -3.57
N LEU A 28 -2.63 -11.20 -4.17
CA LEU A 28 -3.51 -10.14 -3.71
C LEU A 28 -4.81 -10.24 -4.51
N CYS A 29 -5.92 -10.47 -3.81
CA CYS A 29 -7.22 -10.63 -4.42
C CYS A 29 -8.20 -9.57 -3.92
N CYS A 30 -9.17 -9.22 -4.78
CA CYS A 30 -10.38 -8.53 -4.37
C CYS A 30 -11.35 -9.52 -3.69
N THR A 31 -12.29 -9.00 -2.92
CA THR A 31 -13.40 -9.76 -2.32
C THR A 31 -14.30 -10.40 -3.37
N GLU A 32 -14.40 -9.79 -4.56
CA GLU A 32 -15.16 -10.29 -5.71
C GLU A 32 -14.47 -11.46 -6.46
N GLY A 33 -13.26 -11.85 -6.04
CA GLY A 33 -12.53 -13.00 -6.59
C GLY A 33 -11.47 -12.66 -7.65
N TYR A 34 -11.41 -11.41 -8.11
CA TYR A 34 -10.35 -10.95 -9.02
C TYR A 34 -8.97 -10.96 -8.36
N THR A 35 -7.93 -11.32 -9.12
CA THR A 35 -6.53 -11.27 -8.65
C THR A 35 -5.85 -10.03 -9.21
N TRP A 36 -5.39 -9.15 -8.32
CA TRP A 36 -4.70 -7.89 -8.68
C TRP A 36 -3.22 -8.12 -9.01
N SER A 37 -2.55 -8.89 -8.16
CA SER A 37 -1.11 -9.14 -8.27
C SER A 37 -0.78 -10.49 -7.64
N ALA A 38 0.27 -11.13 -8.14
CA ALA A 38 0.77 -12.39 -7.58
C ALA A 38 2.29 -12.46 -7.66
N LYS A 39 2.89 -13.10 -6.66
CA LYS A 39 4.33 -13.33 -6.55
C LYS A 39 4.61 -14.81 -6.31
N ILE A 40 5.57 -15.37 -7.06
CA ILE A 40 6.07 -16.72 -6.86
C ILE A 40 6.99 -16.74 -5.65
N TYR A 41 6.78 -17.69 -4.74
CA TYR A 41 7.73 -17.96 -3.68
C TYR A 41 8.87 -18.81 -4.22
N ALA A 42 10.03 -18.18 -4.43
CA ALA A 42 11.23 -18.83 -4.94
C ALA A 42 12.18 -19.33 -3.82
N GLY A 43 11.78 -19.26 -2.55
CA GLY A 43 12.61 -19.61 -1.39
C GLY A 43 13.04 -18.38 -0.59
N ARG A 44 14.29 -18.38 -0.07
CA ARG A 44 14.87 -17.18 0.56
C ARG A 44 15.38 -16.28 -0.56
N ASP A 45 14.72 -15.14 -0.75
CA ASP A 45 15.27 -14.06 -1.58
C ASP A 45 16.67 -13.68 -1.05
N THR A 46 17.66 -13.67 -1.95
CA THR A 46 19.11 -13.48 -1.69
C THR A 46 19.49 -12.03 -1.43
N SER A 47 18.57 -11.09 -1.63
CA SER A 47 18.82 -9.65 -1.55
C SER A 47 18.57 -9.12 -0.14
N GLU A 48 19.68 -8.96 0.58
CA GLU A 48 19.93 -7.99 1.65
C GLU A 48 19.11 -8.09 2.95
N ILE A 49 19.68 -7.48 3.99
CA ILE A 49 19.31 -7.52 5.41
C ILE A 49 17.79 -7.35 5.57
N ARG A 50 17.08 -8.42 5.95
CA ARG A 50 15.64 -8.37 6.20
C ARG A 50 15.38 -7.54 7.46
N GLN A 51 15.08 -6.26 7.27
CA GLN A 51 14.53 -5.41 8.34
C GLN A 51 13.10 -5.86 8.73
N VAL A 52 12.43 -6.61 7.85
CA VAL A 52 10.99 -6.91 7.90
C VAL A 52 10.71 -8.39 7.65
N GLY A 53 9.65 -8.95 8.24
CA GLY A 53 9.23 -10.34 8.03
C GLY A 53 8.77 -10.63 6.59
N ILE A 54 8.90 -11.89 6.14
CA ILE A 54 8.58 -12.29 4.75
C ILE A 54 7.13 -11.93 4.37
N ALA A 55 6.18 -12.18 5.29
CA ALA A 55 4.77 -11.91 5.03
C ALA A 55 4.52 -10.41 4.82
N GLU A 56 5.08 -9.57 5.70
CA GLU A 56 4.94 -8.12 5.63
C GLU A 56 5.59 -7.56 4.36
N GLY A 57 6.82 -7.98 4.03
CA GLY A 57 7.48 -7.54 2.80
C GLY A 57 6.69 -7.90 1.54
N VAL A 58 6.15 -9.12 1.47
CA VAL A 58 5.31 -9.54 0.34
C VAL A 58 3.99 -8.77 0.28
N CYS A 59 3.37 -8.47 1.42
CA CYS A 59 2.15 -7.67 1.45
C CYS A 59 2.40 -6.26 0.91
N ILE A 60 3.48 -5.60 1.35
CA ILE A 60 3.86 -4.27 0.87
C ILE A 60 4.11 -4.30 -0.64
N GLU A 61 4.91 -5.25 -1.12
CA GLU A 61 5.24 -5.37 -2.55
C GLU A 61 4.00 -5.62 -3.43
N LEU A 62 3.08 -6.48 -2.98
CA LEU A 62 1.86 -6.74 -3.73
C LEU A 62 0.91 -5.52 -3.71
N ALA A 63 0.91 -4.75 -2.61
CA ALA A 63 0.05 -3.60 -2.43
C ALA A 63 0.61 -2.30 -3.04
N ASP A 64 1.90 -2.23 -3.35
CA ASP A 64 2.58 -1.02 -3.85
C ASP A 64 1.85 -0.36 -5.04
N LYS A 65 1.37 -1.18 -5.98
CA LYS A 65 0.61 -0.70 -7.15
C LYS A 65 -0.78 -0.14 -6.82
N LEU A 66 -1.32 -0.43 -5.63
CA LEU A 66 -2.60 0.10 -5.14
C LEU A 66 -2.42 1.30 -4.20
N LEU A 67 -1.22 1.48 -3.64
CA LEU A 67 -0.86 2.65 -2.84
C LEU A 67 -0.68 3.84 -3.77
N ASN A 68 -1.81 4.47 -4.07
CA ASN A 68 -1.82 5.69 -4.86
C ASN A 68 -1.20 6.83 -4.05
N GLU A 69 -0.03 7.28 -4.48
CA GLU A 69 0.61 8.52 -4.08
C GLU A 69 0.65 9.47 -5.29
N ARG A 70 0.26 10.74 -5.11
CA ARG A 70 0.48 11.72 -6.19
C ARG A 70 1.96 12.00 -6.25
N LYS A 71 2.57 11.76 -7.40
CA LYS A 71 3.98 12.09 -7.65
C LYS A 71 4.07 13.34 -8.54
N ASN A 72 5.13 14.12 -8.37
CA ASN A 72 5.46 15.21 -9.28
C ASN A 72 6.09 14.66 -10.58
N GLN A 73 6.41 15.53 -11.53
CA GLN A 73 7.07 15.13 -12.79
C GLN A 73 8.42 14.42 -12.59
N GLN A 74 9.03 14.56 -11.41
CA GLN A 74 10.30 13.94 -11.02
C GLN A 74 10.11 12.65 -10.19
N GLY A 75 8.87 12.13 -10.08
CA GLY A 75 8.57 10.92 -9.32
C GLY A 75 8.55 11.06 -7.79
N LYS A 76 8.75 12.26 -7.25
CA LYS A 76 8.71 12.51 -5.80
C LYS A 76 7.26 12.67 -5.30
N PRO A 77 6.92 12.15 -4.11
CA PRO A 77 5.57 12.27 -3.55
C PRO A 77 5.23 13.73 -3.27
N ILE A 78 4.06 14.16 -3.73
CA ILE A 78 3.51 15.49 -3.49
C ILE A 78 2.87 15.49 -2.11
N LYS A 79 3.50 16.21 -1.18
CA LYS A 79 2.97 16.50 0.15
C LYS A 79 2.28 17.85 0.14
N ARG A 80 1.08 17.93 0.70
CA ARG A 80 0.34 19.18 0.92
C ARG A 80 -0.24 19.18 2.32
N MET A 81 -0.46 20.37 2.83
CA MET A 81 -1.20 20.59 4.06
C MET A 81 -2.64 20.07 3.97
N CYS A 82 -3.11 19.45 5.05
CA CYS A 82 -4.52 19.03 5.16
C CYS A 82 -5.43 20.26 5.25
N VAL A 83 -6.39 20.38 4.32
CA VAL A 83 -7.30 21.53 4.27
C VAL A 83 -8.21 21.62 5.50
N LEU A 84 -8.77 20.50 5.97
CA LEU A 84 -9.62 20.52 7.18
C LEU A 84 -8.83 20.88 8.44
N CYS A 85 -7.60 20.39 8.57
CA CYS A 85 -6.74 20.76 9.70
C CYS A 85 -6.35 22.24 9.64
N TYR A 86 -6.08 22.76 8.44
CA TYR A 86 -5.82 24.17 8.25
C TYR A 86 -7.02 25.05 8.61
N GLN A 87 -8.23 24.71 8.15
CA GLN A 87 -9.45 25.44 8.49
C GLN A 87 -9.68 25.49 10.01
N LYS A 88 -9.51 24.36 10.71
CA LYS A 88 -9.63 24.30 12.18
C LYS A 88 -8.58 25.17 12.88
N LYS A 89 -7.32 25.12 12.43
CA LYS A 89 -6.25 25.94 13.00
C LYS A 89 -6.45 27.42 12.71
N ARG A 90 -7.04 27.79 11.57
CA ARG A 90 -7.35 29.19 11.20
C ARG A 90 -8.43 29.83 12.06
N GLN A 91 -9.26 29.05 12.75
CA GLN A 91 -10.21 29.56 13.75
C GLN A 91 -9.50 30.06 15.02
N ILE A 92 -8.29 29.56 15.30
CA ILE A 92 -7.55 29.81 16.55
C ILE A 92 -6.32 30.70 16.30
N PHE A 93 -5.63 30.47 15.18
CA PHE A 93 -4.35 31.09 14.87
C PHE A 93 -4.42 31.96 13.61
N GLU A 94 -3.56 32.98 13.58
CA GLU A 94 -3.31 33.77 12.38
C GLU A 94 -2.78 32.92 11.22
N ARG A 95 -2.86 33.46 10.00
CA ARG A 95 -2.57 32.72 8.76
C ARG A 95 -1.16 32.10 8.76
N GLN A 96 -0.15 32.87 9.18
CA GLN A 96 1.24 32.42 9.17
C GLN A 96 1.47 31.31 10.19
N GLU A 97 0.92 31.47 11.39
CA GLU A 97 1.08 30.54 12.49
C GLU A 97 0.28 29.24 12.29
N ALA A 98 -0.92 29.34 11.69
CA ALA A 98 -1.68 28.18 11.25
C ALA A 98 -0.92 27.35 10.20
N ARG A 99 -0.16 27.99 9.29
CA ARG A 99 0.65 27.28 8.29
C ARG A 99 1.82 26.52 8.93
N LYS A 100 2.52 27.12 9.89
CA LYS A 100 3.64 26.47 10.60
C LYS A 100 3.17 25.25 11.42
N ASN A 101 1.97 25.34 11.99
CA ASN A 101 1.42 24.33 12.90
C ASN A 101 0.58 23.23 12.20
N VAL A 102 0.36 23.33 10.89
CA VAL A 102 -0.35 22.30 10.12
C VAL A 102 0.68 21.42 9.44
N LYS A 103 0.70 20.16 9.85
CA LYS A 103 1.54 19.15 9.24
C LYS A 103 1.09 18.90 7.77
N GLU A 104 1.99 18.33 6.97
CA GLU A 104 1.71 17.89 5.59
C GLU A 104 1.33 16.41 5.50
N THR A 105 0.61 16.02 4.45
CA THR A 105 0.16 14.65 4.19
C THR A 105 0.31 14.29 2.71
N THR A 106 0.43 12.99 2.42
CA THR A 106 0.44 12.43 1.04
C THR A 106 -0.91 11.87 0.63
N THR A 107 -1.83 11.66 1.59
CA THR A 107 -3.13 11.03 1.36
C THR A 107 -4.02 11.89 0.47
N TYR A 108 -4.59 11.29 -0.57
CA TYR A 108 -5.47 11.97 -1.52
C TYR A 108 -6.60 11.06 -2.02
N CYS A 109 -7.69 11.67 -2.49
CA CYS A 109 -8.81 10.94 -3.10
C CYS A 109 -8.56 10.65 -4.59
N GLN A 110 -8.58 9.36 -4.98
CA GLN A 110 -8.47 8.95 -6.39
C GLN A 110 -9.73 9.25 -7.19
N ASN A 111 -10.92 9.02 -6.61
CA ASN A 111 -12.21 9.29 -7.26
C ASN A 111 -12.44 10.78 -7.53
N ARG A 112 -11.71 11.64 -6.81
CA ARG A 112 -11.83 13.09 -6.90
C ARG A 112 -10.42 13.72 -6.92
N PRO A 113 -9.68 13.61 -8.03
CA PRO A 113 -8.29 14.06 -8.09
C PRO A 113 -8.16 15.59 -7.97
N LYS A 114 -9.24 16.36 -8.18
CA LYS A 114 -9.24 17.82 -7.95
C LYS A 114 -9.40 18.20 -6.47
N LEU A 115 -9.79 17.26 -5.60
CA LEU A 115 -9.97 17.55 -4.18
C LEU A 115 -8.61 17.69 -3.46
N PRO A 116 -8.58 18.51 -2.41
CA PRO A 116 -7.39 18.73 -1.61
C PRO A 116 -6.94 17.47 -0.87
N GLN A 117 -5.65 17.41 -0.54
CA GLN A 117 -5.10 16.37 0.31
C GLN A 117 -5.55 16.57 1.76
N MET A 118 -5.76 15.45 2.46
CA MET A 118 -6.33 15.44 3.80
C MET A 118 -5.66 14.34 4.62
N TYR A 119 -5.47 14.56 5.91
CA TYR A 119 -5.00 13.47 6.79
C TYR A 119 -5.94 12.27 6.74
N LEU A 120 -5.43 11.07 6.94
CA LEU A 120 -6.23 9.84 6.95
C LEU A 120 -7.50 9.97 7.82
N ASN A 121 -7.39 10.52 9.03
CA ASN A 121 -8.53 10.72 9.92
C ASN A 121 -9.55 11.75 9.37
N CYS A 122 -9.07 12.78 8.67
CA CYS A 122 -9.91 13.79 8.03
C CYS A 122 -10.54 13.26 6.74
N PHE A 123 -9.80 12.45 5.99
CA PHE A 123 -10.23 11.76 4.79
C PHE A 123 -11.37 10.79 5.12
N ASN A 124 -11.20 9.94 6.13
CA ASN A 124 -12.24 9.00 6.56
C ASN A 124 -13.52 9.71 7.00
N LYS A 125 -13.42 10.85 7.70
CA LYS A 125 -14.59 11.68 8.05
C LYS A 125 -15.28 12.31 6.84
N TYR A 126 -14.52 12.64 5.81
CA TYR A 126 -15.05 13.22 4.58
C TYR A 126 -15.68 12.18 3.64
N HIS A 127 -15.22 10.92 3.75
CA HIS A 127 -15.66 9.79 2.93
C HIS A 127 -16.56 8.79 3.68
N THR A 128 -16.96 9.07 4.92
CA THR A 128 -18.05 8.34 5.60
C THR A 128 -19.36 8.71 4.93
N THR A 129 -19.73 7.95 3.90
CA THR A 129 -21.07 7.84 3.31
C THR A 129 -21.24 6.40 2.87
#